data_AF-A0A5M8RTC4-F1
#
_entry.id   AF-A0A5M8RTC4-F1
#
_cell.length_a   1.000
_cell.length_b   1.000
_cell.length_c   1.000
_cell.angle_alpha   90.00
_cell.angle_beta   90.00
_cell.angle_gamma   90.00
#
_symmetry.space_group_name_H-M   'P 1'
#
loop_
_entity.id
_entity.type
_entity.pdbx_description
1 polymer ?
#
loop_
_entity_poly.entity_id
_entity_poly.type
_entity_poly.pdbx_seq_one_letter_code
_entity_poly.pdbx_strand_id
1 'polypeptide(L)'
;MMSIYENVIEDFHLLHPQLKQRYRITPENAFRGKGVMSEISGGSFVTRLLCRAGTIFRCFFPERGRDIPFTIENKIRLTKKNTPAAEWNRTFFFPGKRRYFDAVMIYDEKRGEIIDLFGHPPILISSLYFKAEANGSLSIISVKQWFPLFGKKLPLPKCFYGFSVVNESYDEEKDCFTIDVHVKNQIAGTLFLYKGTFQEAGEEND
;
A
#
# COMPACT_ATOMS: atom_id res chain seq x y z
N MET A 1 2.47 -21.39 9.37
CA MET A 1 1.23 -20.59 9.52
C MET A 1 0.97 -19.93 8.17
N MET A 2 -0.23 -20.03 7.59
CA MET A 2 -0.52 -19.40 6.30
C MET A 2 -0.52 -17.87 6.45
N SER A 3 -0.06 -17.17 5.41
CA SER A 3 -0.05 -15.71 5.38
C SER A 3 -1.48 -15.17 5.35
N ILE A 4 -1.71 -13.98 5.94
CA ILE A 4 -3.03 -13.31 5.88
C ILE A 4 -3.49 -13.08 4.43
N TYR A 5 -2.55 -13.01 3.48
CA TYR A 5 -2.82 -12.74 2.08
C TYR A 5 -3.27 -13.98 1.30
N GLU A 6 -2.78 -15.18 1.66
CA GLU A 6 -3.16 -16.42 0.97
C GLU A 6 -4.67 -16.71 1.11
N ASN A 7 -5.30 -16.24 2.19
CA ASN A 7 -6.73 -16.39 2.44
C ASN A 7 -7.60 -15.38 1.67
N VAL A 8 -7.02 -14.29 1.17
CA VAL A 8 -7.77 -13.12 0.66
C VAL A 8 -7.53 -12.86 -0.82
N ILE A 9 -6.34 -13.23 -1.33
CA ILE A 9 -6.03 -13.08 -2.74
C ILE A 9 -6.86 -14.09 -3.53
N GLU A 10 -7.82 -13.57 -4.30
CA GLU A 10 -8.53 -14.36 -5.29
C GLU A 10 -7.54 -14.89 -6.35
N ASP A 11 -7.69 -16.15 -6.73
CA ASP A 11 -6.84 -16.83 -7.72
C ASP A 11 -5.33 -16.81 -7.39
N PHE A 12 -4.96 -16.89 -6.11
CA PHE A 12 -3.57 -16.87 -5.65
C PHE A 12 -2.61 -17.79 -6.45
N HIS A 13 -3.12 -18.92 -6.97
CA HIS A 13 -2.35 -19.84 -7.81
C HIS A 13 -1.86 -19.23 -9.14
N LEU A 14 -2.49 -18.17 -9.65
CA LEU A 14 -2.07 -17.44 -10.85
C LEU A 14 -0.89 -16.50 -10.60
N LEU A 15 -0.66 -16.05 -9.36
CA LEU A 15 0.39 -15.09 -9.07
C LEU A 15 1.77 -15.58 -9.52
N HIS A 16 2.57 -14.63 -9.98
CA HIS A 16 3.98 -14.85 -10.28
C HIS A 16 4.71 -15.43 -9.06
N PRO A 17 5.63 -16.40 -9.22
CA PRO A 17 6.34 -17.03 -8.09
C PRO A 17 7.00 -16.05 -7.11
N GLN A 18 7.66 -15.01 -7.63
CA GLN A 18 8.30 -13.96 -6.83
C GLN A 18 7.29 -13.14 -6.00
N LEU A 19 6.10 -12.86 -6.55
CA LEU A 19 5.04 -12.22 -5.79
C LEU A 19 4.48 -13.18 -4.73
N LYS A 20 4.26 -14.46 -5.06
CA LYS A 20 3.83 -15.46 -4.06
C LYS A 20 4.77 -15.50 -2.87
N GLN A 21 6.09 -15.52 -3.10
CA GLN A 21 7.09 -15.50 -2.04
C GLN A 21 6.98 -14.21 -1.20
N ARG A 22 6.92 -13.05 -1.85
CA ARG A 22 6.77 -11.76 -1.17
C ARG A 22 5.49 -11.63 -0.35
N TYR A 23 4.38 -12.26 -0.75
CA TYR A 23 3.12 -12.24 0.00
C TYR A 23 2.99 -13.37 1.03
N ARG A 24 3.95 -14.31 1.08
CA ARG A 24 4.08 -15.33 2.14
C ARG A 24 4.84 -14.81 3.37
N ILE A 25 4.49 -13.60 3.80
CA ILE A 25 5.08 -12.98 4.99
C ILE A 25 4.44 -13.58 6.25
N THR A 26 5.27 -13.92 7.22
CA THR A 26 4.96 -14.44 8.55
C THR A 26 5.57 -13.49 9.60
N PRO A 27 5.28 -13.67 10.90
CA PRO A 27 5.95 -12.88 11.95
C PRO A 27 7.47 -13.05 12.01
N GLU A 28 8.03 -14.09 11.38
CA GLU A 28 9.45 -14.45 11.42
C GLU A 28 10.25 -13.88 10.25
N ASN A 29 9.58 -13.50 9.16
CA ASN A 29 10.22 -12.88 8.01
C ASN A 29 9.67 -11.46 7.77
N ALA A 30 10.54 -10.57 7.34
CA ALA A 30 10.16 -9.24 6.90
C ALA A 30 10.65 -9.07 5.47
N PHE A 31 9.78 -8.54 4.61
CA PHE A 31 10.18 -8.17 3.28
C PHE A 31 10.71 -6.75 3.29
N ARG A 32 11.92 -6.53 2.76
CA ARG A 32 12.50 -5.21 2.56
C ARG A 32 12.88 -5.05 1.11
N GLY A 33 12.61 -3.87 0.55
CA GLY A 33 12.96 -3.57 -0.82
C GLY A 33 13.48 -2.14 -0.97
N LYS A 34 14.37 -1.96 -1.95
CA LYS A 34 14.91 -0.66 -2.36
C LYS A 34 14.64 -0.49 -3.85
N GLY A 35 14.26 0.72 -4.27
CA GLY A 35 13.93 0.98 -5.66
C GLY A 35 13.74 2.45 -5.98
N VAL A 36 13.18 2.72 -7.15
CA VAL A 36 12.97 4.06 -7.67
C VAL A 36 11.56 4.17 -8.24
N MET A 37 10.84 5.21 -7.82
CA MET A 37 9.61 5.63 -8.49
C MET A 37 9.99 6.43 -9.73
N SER A 38 9.77 5.87 -10.91
CA SER A 38 9.96 6.55 -12.19
C SER A 38 9.10 7.81 -12.27
N GLU A 39 7.91 7.76 -11.69
CA GLU A 39 7.02 8.92 -11.65
C GLU A 39 6.19 8.93 -10.37
N ILE A 40 6.05 10.11 -9.78
CA ILE A 40 5.05 10.45 -8.77
C ILE A 40 4.32 11.71 -9.25
N SER A 41 3.06 11.58 -9.67
CA SER A 41 2.27 12.66 -10.28
C SER A 41 0.82 12.68 -9.78
N GLY A 42 -0.05 13.46 -10.43
CA GLY A 42 -1.46 13.59 -10.06
C GLY A 42 -1.75 14.59 -8.93
N GLY A 43 -3.04 14.88 -8.73
CA GLY A 43 -3.54 15.82 -7.74
C GLY A 43 -3.59 17.26 -8.24
N SER A 44 -4.76 17.88 -8.15
CA SER A 44 -4.91 19.32 -8.33
C SER A 44 -4.11 20.11 -7.30
N PHE A 45 -3.95 21.43 -7.48
CA PHE A 45 -3.31 22.28 -6.47
C PHE A 45 -3.99 22.14 -5.08
N VAL A 46 -5.33 22.15 -5.06
CA VAL A 46 -6.11 21.98 -3.83
C VAL A 46 -5.89 20.60 -3.21
N THR A 47 -5.90 19.55 -4.04
CA THR A 47 -5.63 18.18 -3.58
C THR A 47 -4.25 18.09 -2.94
N ARG A 48 -3.21 18.67 -3.57
CA ARG A 48 -1.86 18.69 -3.01
C ARG A 48 -1.82 19.43 -1.68
N LEU A 49 -2.52 20.54 -1.55
CA LEU A 49 -2.60 21.25 -0.27
C LEU A 49 -3.22 20.39 0.84
N LEU A 50 -4.29 19.65 0.54
CA LEU A 50 -4.89 18.69 1.49
C LEU A 50 -3.91 17.54 1.83
N CYS A 51 -3.22 16.98 0.83
CA CYS A 51 -2.20 15.95 1.05
C CYS A 51 -1.05 16.44 1.94
N ARG A 52 -0.77 17.75 1.98
CA ARG A 52 0.23 18.32 2.91
C ARG A 52 -0.12 18.06 4.36
N ALA A 53 -1.39 18.16 4.75
CA ALA A 53 -1.83 17.82 6.11
C ALA A 53 -1.62 16.32 6.41
N GLY A 54 -1.80 15.46 5.40
CA GLY A 54 -1.57 14.02 5.51
C GLY A 54 -0.11 13.61 5.79
N THR A 55 0.85 14.52 5.61
CA THR A 55 2.27 14.23 5.88
C THR A 55 2.55 14.05 7.37
N ILE A 56 1.80 14.76 8.22
CA ILE A 56 1.89 14.68 9.69
C ILE A 56 1.52 13.26 10.16
N PHE A 57 0.58 12.63 9.46
CA PHE A 57 0.09 11.29 9.76
C PHE A 57 0.82 10.20 8.98
N ARG A 58 1.92 10.53 8.26
CA ARG A 58 2.73 9.56 7.50
C ARG A 58 1.90 8.73 6.50
N CYS A 59 0.95 9.37 5.80
CA CYS A 59 0.04 8.67 4.88
C CYS A 59 -0.05 9.32 3.50
N PHE A 60 -0.17 10.64 3.40
CA PHE A 60 -0.28 11.32 2.12
C PHE A 60 0.74 12.45 2.05
N PHE A 61 1.21 12.76 0.84
CA PHE A 61 2.18 13.83 0.65
C PHE A 61 1.97 14.62 -0.65
N PRO A 62 2.29 15.92 -0.65
CA PRO A 62 2.06 16.82 -1.79
C PRO A 62 3.12 16.73 -2.88
N GLU A 63 4.29 16.17 -2.58
CA GLU A 63 5.41 16.13 -3.50
C GLU A 63 5.16 15.25 -4.71
N ARG A 64 5.68 15.71 -5.85
CA ARG A 64 5.64 15.07 -7.17
C ARG A 64 7.02 15.17 -7.79
N GLY A 65 7.36 14.25 -8.66
CA GLY A 65 8.67 14.19 -9.27
C GLY A 65 8.88 12.93 -10.10
N ARG A 66 10.07 12.79 -10.64
CA ARG A 66 10.54 11.61 -11.35
C ARG A 66 11.80 11.11 -10.70
N ASP A 67 12.06 9.82 -10.90
CA ASP A 67 13.27 9.15 -10.40
C ASP A 67 13.48 9.35 -8.90
N ILE A 68 12.42 9.13 -8.12
CA ILE A 68 12.42 9.32 -6.67
C ILE A 68 12.81 7.99 -5.99
N PRO A 69 13.99 7.89 -5.35
CA PRO A 69 14.35 6.69 -4.61
C PRO A 69 13.33 6.42 -3.50
N PHE A 70 13.07 5.15 -3.25
CA PHE A 70 12.20 4.75 -2.14
C PHE A 70 12.63 3.41 -1.55
N THR A 71 12.15 3.16 -0.34
CA THR A 71 12.25 1.88 0.36
C THR A 71 10.86 1.39 0.71
N ILE A 72 10.70 0.07 0.75
CA ILE A 72 9.49 -0.61 1.20
C ILE A 72 9.88 -1.62 2.29
N GLU A 73 9.13 -1.66 3.38
CA GLU A 73 9.22 -2.67 4.42
C GLU A 73 7.82 -3.22 4.68
N ASN A 74 7.65 -4.53 4.56
CA ASN A 74 6.43 -5.24 4.92
C ASN A 74 6.76 -6.28 5.98
N LYS A 75 6.09 -6.22 7.14
CA LYS A 75 6.31 -7.16 8.24
C LYS A 75 5.00 -7.51 8.92
N ILE A 76 4.93 -8.69 9.53
CA ILE A 76 3.77 -9.07 10.33
C ILE A 76 4.06 -8.81 11.81
N ARG A 77 3.21 -8.03 12.46
CA ARG A 77 3.20 -7.87 13.93
C ARG A 77 1.93 -8.48 14.51
N LEU A 78 2.07 -9.18 15.63
CA LEU A 78 0.92 -9.64 16.41
C LEU A 78 0.35 -8.48 17.23
N THR A 79 -0.95 -8.26 17.11
CA THR A 79 -1.68 -7.30 17.97
C THR A 79 -1.81 -7.85 19.40
N LYS A 80 -2.25 -7.00 20.35
CA LYS A 80 -2.51 -7.42 21.74
C LYS A 80 -3.49 -8.60 21.87
N LYS A 81 -4.32 -8.83 20.85
CA LYS A 81 -5.27 -9.95 20.78
C LYS A 81 -4.73 -11.17 20.03
N ASN A 82 -3.41 -11.22 19.81
CA ASN A 82 -2.73 -12.24 19.04
C ASN A 82 -3.21 -12.37 17.57
N THR A 83 -3.86 -11.32 17.05
CA THR A 83 -4.25 -11.25 15.63
C THR A 83 -3.08 -10.72 14.80
N PRO A 84 -2.67 -11.40 13.72
CA PRO A 84 -1.68 -10.88 12.79
C PRO A 84 -2.12 -9.57 12.13
N ALA A 85 -1.23 -8.59 12.12
CA ALA A 85 -1.39 -7.32 11.41
C ALA A 85 -0.15 -7.08 10.54
N ALA A 86 -0.34 -6.89 9.25
CA ALA A 86 0.74 -6.56 8.34
C ALA A 86 0.99 -5.05 8.35
N GLU A 87 2.21 -4.65 8.69
CA GLU A 87 2.66 -3.27 8.59
C GLU A 87 3.31 -3.07 7.23
N TRP A 88 2.81 -2.09 6.49
CA TRP A 88 3.30 -1.68 5.18
C TRP A 88 3.86 -0.29 5.30
N ASN A 89 5.17 -0.19 5.23
CA ASN A 89 5.89 1.07 5.37
C ASN A 89 6.63 1.36 4.08
N ARG A 90 6.44 2.56 3.54
CA ARG A 90 7.19 3.06 2.39
C ARG A 90 7.80 4.40 2.73
N THR A 91 9.09 4.55 2.45
CA THR A 91 9.80 5.83 2.62
C THR A 91 10.28 6.32 1.27
N PHE A 92 9.88 7.54 0.90
CA PHE A 92 10.24 8.21 -0.33
C PHE A 92 11.27 9.31 -0.05
N PHE A 93 12.36 9.32 -0.82
CA PHE A 93 13.50 10.21 -0.64
C PHE A 93 13.47 11.31 -1.70
N PHE A 94 12.78 12.41 -1.41
CA PHE A 94 12.77 13.59 -2.27
C PHE A 94 14.00 14.47 -2.00
N PRO A 95 14.37 15.37 -2.93
CA PRO A 95 15.41 16.35 -2.68
C PRO A 95 15.13 17.18 -1.41
N GLY A 96 16.00 17.04 -0.41
CA GLY A 96 15.93 17.76 0.87
C GLY A 96 14.81 17.34 1.83
N LYS A 97 14.06 16.25 1.56
CA LYS A 97 13.00 15.80 2.47
C LYS A 97 12.66 14.32 2.32
N ARG A 98 12.16 13.72 3.41
CA ARG A 98 11.63 12.35 3.43
C ARG A 98 10.12 12.38 3.58
N ARG A 99 9.44 11.46 2.88
CA ARG A 99 8.00 11.22 3.02
C ARG A 99 7.75 9.78 3.36
N TYR A 100 6.76 9.57 4.22
CA TYR A 100 6.40 8.27 4.75
C TYR A 100 4.97 7.94 4.34
N PHE A 101 4.76 6.67 4.01
CA PHE A 101 3.46 6.07 3.81
C PHE A 101 3.42 4.81 4.68
N ASP A 102 2.69 4.89 5.77
CA ASP A 102 2.52 3.81 6.72
C ASP A 102 1.07 3.34 6.69
N ALA A 103 0.91 2.03 6.66
CA ALA A 103 -0.37 1.35 6.62
C ALA A 103 -0.31 0.11 7.50
N VAL A 104 -1.42 -0.22 8.16
CA VAL A 104 -1.56 -1.45 8.93
C VAL A 104 -2.77 -2.21 8.42
N MET A 105 -2.52 -3.36 7.81
CA MET A 105 -3.53 -4.25 7.24
C MET A 105 -3.88 -5.36 8.23
N ILE A 106 -5.17 -5.56 8.45
CA ILE A 106 -5.70 -6.60 9.33
C ILE A 106 -6.73 -7.40 8.54
N TYR A 107 -6.64 -8.73 8.61
CA TYR A 107 -7.64 -9.61 8.01
C TYR A 107 -8.93 -9.63 8.87
N ASP A 108 -10.07 -9.31 8.26
CA ASP A 108 -11.39 -9.43 8.89
C ASP A 108 -12.04 -10.75 8.44
N GLU A 109 -11.87 -11.79 9.26
CA GLU A 109 -12.41 -13.14 9.01
C GLU A 109 -13.93 -13.15 8.78
N LYS A 110 -14.68 -12.25 9.42
CA LYS A 110 -16.15 -12.22 9.28
C LYS A 110 -16.58 -11.76 7.89
N ARG A 111 -15.72 -11.01 7.21
CA ARG A 111 -16.01 -10.38 5.92
C ARG A 111 -15.17 -10.96 4.79
N GLY A 112 -14.13 -11.72 5.11
CA GLY A 112 -13.18 -12.25 4.12
C GLY A 112 -12.41 -11.13 3.41
N GLU A 113 -12.21 -9.97 4.05
CA GLU A 113 -11.57 -8.80 3.43
C GLU A 113 -10.39 -8.29 4.28
N ILE A 114 -9.42 -7.63 3.65
CA ILE A 114 -8.37 -6.92 4.36
C ILE A 114 -8.84 -5.51 4.67
N ILE A 115 -8.75 -5.14 5.95
CA ILE A 115 -8.99 -3.79 6.45
C ILE A 115 -7.64 -3.09 6.59
N ASP A 116 -7.44 -2.06 5.78
CA ASP A 116 -6.25 -1.23 5.77
C ASP A 116 -6.44 0.05 6.58
N LEU A 117 -5.54 0.27 7.53
CA LEU A 117 -5.50 1.43 8.43
C LEU A 117 -4.35 2.34 8.00
N PHE A 118 -4.70 3.44 7.34
CA PHE A 118 -3.72 4.36 6.78
C PHE A 118 -3.26 5.42 7.79
N GLY A 119 -1.95 5.55 7.95
CA GLY A 119 -1.26 6.56 8.73
C GLY A 119 -0.95 6.15 10.17
N HIS A 120 -0.19 7.00 10.84
CA HIS A 120 0.23 6.83 12.23
C HIS A 120 0.10 8.16 13.00
N PRO A 121 -0.96 8.34 13.83
CA PRO A 121 -2.09 7.44 14.06
C PRO A 121 -2.97 7.28 12.79
N PRO A 122 -3.78 6.20 12.68
CA PRO A 122 -4.63 5.99 11.51
C PRO A 122 -5.65 7.10 11.33
N ILE A 123 -5.72 7.66 10.12
CA ILE A 123 -6.66 8.73 9.75
C ILE A 123 -7.70 8.29 8.72
N LEU A 124 -7.47 7.14 8.06
CA LEU A 124 -8.38 6.59 7.07
C LEU A 124 -8.37 5.07 7.18
N ILE A 125 -9.55 4.47 7.06
CA ILE A 125 -9.71 3.02 7.04
C ILE A 125 -10.29 2.65 5.69
N SER A 126 -9.72 1.66 5.00
CA SER A 126 -10.28 1.13 3.76
C SER A 126 -10.42 -0.38 3.79
N SER A 127 -11.47 -0.90 3.16
CA SER A 127 -11.50 -2.30 2.76
C SER A 127 -10.76 -2.43 1.42
N LEU A 128 -9.95 -3.47 1.31
CA LEU A 128 -9.15 -3.80 0.14
C LEU A 128 -9.55 -5.18 -0.39
N TYR A 129 -9.72 -5.25 -1.71
CA TYR A 129 -9.88 -6.47 -2.46
C TYR A 129 -8.59 -6.82 -3.20
N PHE A 130 -8.16 -8.06 -3.12
CA PHE A 130 -6.93 -8.55 -3.73
C PHE A 130 -7.26 -9.60 -4.78
N LYS A 131 -6.73 -9.44 -5.98
CA LYS A 131 -6.98 -10.35 -7.10
C LYS A 131 -5.71 -10.62 -7.87
N ALA A 132 -5.39 -11.89 -8.06
CA ALA A 132 -4.36 -12.29 -9.01
C ALA A 132 -4.92 -12.21 -10.44
N GLU A 133 -4.19 -11.56 -11.33
CA GLU A 133 -4.56 -11.45 -12.74
C GLU A 133 -3.94 -12.60 -13.54
N ALA A 134 -4.53 -12.90 -14.70
CA ALA A 134 -4.08 -14.00 -15.57
C ALA A 134 -2.63 -13.86 -16.07
N ASN A 135 -2.07 -12.65 -16.08
CA ASN A 135 -0.67 -12.38 -16.42
C ASN A 135 0.30 -12.56 -15.23
N GLY A 136 -0.18 -13.04 -14.09
CA GLY A 136 0.60 -13.26 -12.87
C GLY A 136 0.82 -12.02 -12.01
N SER A 137 0.26 -10.86 -12.37
CA SER A 137 0.27 -9.65 -11.55
C SER A 137 -0.78 -9.70 -10.44
N LEU A 138 -0.65 -8.83 -9.45
CA LEU A 138 -1.60 -8.64 -8.36
C LEU A 138 -2.26 -7.27 -8.47
N SER A 139 -3.59 -7.27 -8.52
CA SER A 139 -4.44 -6.09 -8.44
C SER A 139 -4.97 -5.93 -7.01
N ILE A 140 -4.81 -4.74 -6.42
CA ILE A 140 -5.37 -4.37 -5.13
C ILE A 140 -6.29 -3.16 -5.31
N ILE A 141 -7.55 -3.31 -4.92
CA ILE A 141 -8.60 -2.32 -5.19
C ILE A 141 -9.24 -1.90 -3.86
N SER A 142 -9.33 -0.60 -3.62
CA SER A 142 -10.10 -0.08 -2.48
C SER A 142 -11.60 -0.11 -2.77
N VAL A 143 -12.40 -0.61 -1.82
CA VAL A 143 -13.85 -0.78 -2.02
C VAL A 143 -14.67 0.22 -1.19
N LYS A 144 -14.39 0.32 0.11
CA LYS A 144 -15.15 1.14 1.06
C LYS A 144 -14.20 1.84 2.00
N GLN A 145 -14.52 3.08 2.38
CA GLN A 145 -13.68 3.90 3.25
C GLN A 145 -14.44 4.47 4.43
N TRP A 146 -13.75 4.60 5.56
CA TRP A 146 -14.27 5.13 6.81
C TRP A 146 -13.27 6.07 7.46
N PHE A 147 -13.78 7.09 8.16
CA PHE A 147 -12.97 7.87 9.09
C PHE A 147 -12.95 7.20 10.47
N PRO A 148 -11.76 7.01 11.08
CA PRO A 148 -11.65 6.69 12.49
C PRO A 148 -11.90 7.97 13.29
N LEU A 149 -13.10 8.12 13.87
CA LEU A 149 -13.46 9.28 14.68
C LEU A 149 -13.95 8.83 16.06
N PHE A 150 -13.26 9.27 17.12
CA PHE A 150 -13.59 8.97 18.52
C PHE A 150 -13.85 7.47 18.80
N GLY A 151 -13.02 6.58 18.23
CA GLY A 151 -13.15 5.13 18.41
C GLY A 151 -14.28 4.47 17.60
N LYS A 152 -15.00 5.22 16.76
CA LYS A 152 -16.02 4.70 15.83
C LYS A 152 -15.52 4.78 14.38
N LYS A 153 -15.99 3.86 13.53
CA LYS A 153 -15.79 3.87 12.08
C LYS A 153 -16.97 4.60 11.42
N LEU A 154 -16.79 5.87 11.04
CA LEU A 154 -17.83 6.62 10.34
C LEU A 154 -17.69 6.40 8.83
N PRO A 155 -18.75 5.97 8.12
CA PRO A 155 -18.68 5.78 6.67
C PRO A 155 -18.35 7.12 6.00
N LEU A 156 -17.34 7.09 5.14
CA LEU A 156 -16.97 8.26 4.37
C LEU A 156 -18.05 8.51 3.29
N PRO A 157 -18.49 9.75 3.03
CA PRO A 157 -19.38 9.99 1.90
C PRO A 157 -18.68 9.63 0.59
N LYS A 158 -19.42 9.05 -0.38
CA LYS A 158 -18.85 8.59 -1.66
C LYS A 158 -18.09 9.67 -2.43
N CYS A 159 -18.49 10.94 -2.28
CA CYS A 159 -17.80 12.08 -2.87
C CYS A 159 -16.37 12.26 -2.36
N PHE A 160 -16.03 11.76 -1.17
CA PHE A 160 -14.68 11.80 -0.60
C PHE A 160 -13.91 10.48 -0.78
N TYR A 161 -14.51 9.45 -1.39
CA TYR A 161 -13.82 8.19 -1.62
C TYR A 161 -12.60 8.40 -2.52
N GLY A 162 -11.44 7.95 -2.04
CA GLY A 162 -10.25 7.74 -2.86
C GLY A 162 -10.25 6.32 -3.36
N PHE A 163 -10.73 6.09 -4.58
CA PHE A 163 -10.63 4.82 -5.28
C PHE A 163 -9.17 4.60 -5.69
N SER A 164 -8.47 3.71 -4.99
CA SER A 164 -7.13 3.26 -5.33
C SER A 164 -7.17 1.94 -6.08
N VAL A 165 -6.43 1.89 -7.19
CA VAL A 165 -6.05 0.66 -7.88
C VAL A 165 -4.53 0.58 -7.82
N VAL A 166 -4.03 -0.52 -7.27
CA VAL A 166 -2.60 -0.84 -7.18
C VAL A 166 -2.38 -2.09 -8.02
N ASN A 167 -1.46 -2.03 -8.96
CA ASN A 167 -1.00 -3.19 -9.71
C ASN A 167 0.46 -3.45 -9.35
N GLU A 168 0.74 -4.67 -8.90
CA GLU A 168 2.11 -5.12 -8.64
C GLU A 168 2.42 -6.30 -9.56
N SER A 169 3.57 -6.28 -10.23
CA SER A 169 4.02 -7.37 -11.10
C SER A 169 5.50 -7.68 -10.86
N TYR A 170 5.99 -8.75 -11.47
CA TYR A 170 7.41 -9.04 -11.58
C TYR A 170 7.83 -8.93 -13.04
N ASP A 171 8.93 -8.23 -13.31
CA ASP A 171 9.57 -8.15 -14.61
C ASP A 171 10.75 -9.13 -14.59
N GLU A 172 10.61 -10.28 -15.26
CA GLU A 172 11.64 -11.33 -15.31
C GLU A 172 12.88 -10.89 -16.10
N GLU A 173 12.74 -10.02 -17.10
CA GLU A 173 13.88 -9.55 -17.90
C GLU A 173 14.81 -8.63 -17.10
N LYS A 174 14.21 -7.84 -16.20
CA LYS A 174 14.94 -6.87 -15.35
C LYS A 174 15.17 -7.35 -13.93
N ASP A 175 14.68 -8.55 -13.59
CA ASP A 175 14.75 -9.15 -12.27
C ASP A 175 14.29 -8.18 -11.15
N CYS A 176 13.11 -7.57 -11.35
CA CYS A 176 12.60 -6.57 -10.42
C CYS A 176 11.08 -6.60 -10.29
N PHE A 177 10.59 -6.15 -9.13
CA PHE A 177 9.17 -5.88 -8.92
C PHE A 177 8.80 -4.55 -9.56
N THR A 178 7.60 -4.48 -10.13
CA THR A 178 6.98 -3.24 -10.57
C THR A 178 5.78 -2.91 -9.71
N ILE A 179 5.54 -1.62 -9.51
CA ILE A 179 4.36 -1.12 -8.81
C ILE A 179 3.78 0.06 -9.57
N ASP A 180 2.48 0.04 -9.76
CA ASP A 180 1.71 1.11 -10.38
C ASP A 180 0.48 1.39 -9.51
N VAL A 181 0.38 2.62 -9.00
CA VAL A 181 -0.67 3.02 -8.07
C VAL A 181 -1.40 4.23 -8.59
N HIS A 182 -2.69 4.07 -8.81
CA HIS A 182 -3.60 5.09 -9.27
C HIS A 182 -4.68 5.33 -8.21
N VAL A 183 -4.67 6.52 -7.60
CA VAL A 183 -5.69 6.96 -6.65
C VAL A 183 -6.53 8.06 -7.26
N LYS A 184 -7.83 7.82 -7.39
CA LYS A 184 -8.80 8.75 -7.99
C LYS A 184 -9.93 9.05 -7.01
N ASN A 185 -10.46 10.25 -7.10
CA ASN A 185 -11.67 10.67 -6.43
C ASN A 185 -12.71 11.10 -7.46
N GLN A 186 -13.98 10.89 -7.17
CA GLN A 186 -15.08 11.20 -8.10
C GLN A 186 -15.16 12.69 -8.46
N ILE A 187 -14.82 13.58 -7.52
CA ILE A 187 -14.94 15.04 -7.71
C ILE A 187 -13.58 15.65 -8.04
N ALA A 188 -12.56 15.34 -7.25
CA ALA A 188 -11.24 15.95 -7.36
C ALA A 188 -10.36 15.31 -8.46
N GLY A 189 -10.85 14.28 -9.16
CA GLY A 189 -10.11 13.57 -10.20
C GLY A 189 -8.97 12.73 -9.63
N THR A 190 -7.88 12.59 -10.40
CA THR A 190 -6.70 11.84 -9.94
C THR A 190 -6.05 12.55 -8.76
N LEU A 191 -6.04 11.90 -7.59
CA LEU A 191 -5.45 12.43 -6.37
C LEU A 191 -3.94 12.20 -6.33
N PHE A 192 -3.53 10.98 -6.68
CA PHE A 192 -2.17 10.52 -6.54
C PHE A 192 -1.89 9.41 -7.55
N LEU A 193 -0.75 9.51 -8.23
CA LEU A 193 -0.25 8.49 -9.14
C LEU A 193 1.21 8.25 -8.79
N TYR A 194 1.62 6.98 -8.71
CA TYR A 194 3.04 6.67 -8.80
C TYR A 194 3.28 5.34 -9.46
N LYS A 195 4.39 5.29 -10.20
CA LYS A 195 4.89 4.09 -10.83
C LYS A 195 6.38 3.97 -10.55
N GLY A 196 6.83 2.74 -10.32
CA GLY A 196 8.22 2.47 -10.03
C GLY A 196 8.59 1.00 -10.12
N THR A 197 9.87 0.76 -9.92
CA THR A 197 10.45 -0.58 -9.81
C THR A 197 11.32 -0.69 -8.57
N PHE A 198 11.44 -1.89 -8.03
CA PHE A 198 12.24 -2.16 -6.84
C PHE A 198 12.67 -3.62 -6.80
N GLN A 199 13.72 -3.88 -6.05
CA GLN A 199 14.25 -5.21 -5.79
C GLN A 199 14.22 -5.48 -4.30
N GLU A 200 14.17 -6.76 -3.94
CA GLU A 200 14.36 -7.17 -2.55
C GLU A 200 15.77 -6.76 -2.12
N ALA A 201 15.84 -6.04 -1.00
CA ALA A 201 17.12 -5.73 -0.37
C ALA A 201 17.48 -6.93 0.51
N GLY A 202 18.67 -7.50 0.32
CA GLY A 202 19.19 -8.51 1.23
C GLY A 202 19.21 -8.00 2.68
N GLU A 203 19.25 -8.93 3.64
CA GLU A 203 19.49 -8.58 5.04
C GLU A 203 20.86 -7.89 5.14
N GLU A 204 20.86 -6.55 5.16
CA GLU A 204 22.00 -5.79 5.69
C GLU A 204 22.11 -6.18 7.16
N ASN A 205 23.01 -7.12 7.46
CA ASN A 205 23.55 -7.35 8.79
C ASN A 205 24.17 -6.02 9.25
N ASP A 206 23.41 -5.26 10.04
CA ASP A 206 23.96 -4.21 10.92
C ASP A 206 24.56 -4.88 12.16
#